data_AF-A0A1F6GD84-F1
#
_entry.id   AF-A0A1F6GD84-F1
#
_cell.length_a   1.000
_cell.length_b   1.000
_cell.length_c   1.000
_cell.angle_alpha   90.00
_cell.angle_beta   90.00
_cell.angle_gamma   90.00
#
_symmetry.space_group_name_H-M   'P 1'
#
loop_
_entity.id
_entity.type
_entity.pdbx_description
1 polymer ?
#
loop_
_entity_poly.entity_id
_entity_poly.type
_entity_poly.pdbx_seq_one_letter_code
_entity_poly.pdbx_strand_id
1 'polypeptide(L)'
;MKFWFLGLALLLWFGGCSEKVGYQVGFVTREVNGLITLADASADTGPRPFVLATLHAATFLEQSDGKRLHQLRASLARPERGGRYLVRFDDEVDRVDLIFVAAGYIPARASFDRTLGVSAYSFDIELKKDPQWHKGYYIGLKAILADYITEPRYRLAPKDQLFLGQWMDQVETDLNHQGQ
;
A
#
# COMPACT_ATOMS: atom_id res chain seq x y z
N MET A 1 -27.84 48.96 5.48
CA MET A 1 -27.76 48.37 4.13
C MET A 1 -26.86 47.15 4.20
N LYS A 2 -27.48 45.98 3.93
CA LYS A 2 -26.95 44.64 3.66
C LYS A 2 -25.43 44.41 3.76
N PHE A 3 -25.03 43.79 4.87
CA PHE A 3 -23.91 42.85 4.98
C PHE A 3 -24.19 41.65 4.06
N TRP A 4 -23.48 41.53 2.94
CA TRP A 4 -23.67 40.40 2.03
C TRP A 4 -22.41 40.07 1.24
N PHE A 5 -21.35 39.53 1.87
CA PHE A 5 -20.27 38.83 1.16
C PHE A 5 -19.43 37.85 2.03
N LEU A 6 -19.92 37.41 3.20
CA LEU A 6 -19.16 36.52 4.10
C LEU A 6 -19.68 35.06 4.15
N GLY A 7 -20.49 34.66 3.17
CA GLY A 7 -21.21 33.36 3.17
C GLY A 7 -20.67 32.28 2.24
N LEU A 8 -19.52 32.48 1.57
CA LEU A 8 -19.05 31.54 0.52
C LEU A 8 -17.64 30.97 0.75
N ALA A 9 -17.13 31.01 1.98
CA ALA A 9 -15.82 30.44 2.34
C ALA A 9 -15.90 29.20 3.25
N LEU A 10 -17.10 28.80 3.69
CA LEU A 10 -17.26 27.74 4.71
C LEU A 10 -17.79 26.39 4.17
N LEU A 11 -17.93 26.24 2.85
CA LEU A 11 -18.53 25.03 2.24
C LEU A 11 -17.54 24.14 1.47
N LEU A 12 -16.23 24.38 1.58
CA LEU A 12 -15.20 23.57 0.90
C LEU A 12 -14.40 22.66 1.84
N TRP A 13 -14.95 22.29 3.01
CA TRP A 13 -14.26 21.46 4.01
C TRP A 13 -14.86 20.07 4.26
N PHE A 14 -15.80 19.60 3.45
CA PHE A 14 -16.33 18.24 3.58
C PHE A 14 -15.95 17.36 2.38
N GLY A 15 -14.93 16.54 2.58
CA GLY A 15 -14.54 15.47 1.66
C GLY A 15 -13.22 14.78 1.97
N GLY A 16 -12.75 14.78 3.22
CA GLY A 16 -11.58 13.99 3.62
C GLY A 16 -12.01 12.55 3.91
N CYS A 17 -11.56 11.59 3.10
CA CYS A 17 -11.67 10.17 3.43
C CYS A 17 -11.05 9.91 4.80
N SER A 18 -11.87 9.51 5.77
CA SER A 18 -11.41 9.16 7.11
C SER A 18 -10.75 7.77 7.07
N GLU A 19 -9.48 7.71 6.71
CA GLU A 19 -8.62 6.58 7.08
C GLU A 19 -8.41 6.62 8.61
N LYS A 20 -8.81 5.56 9.32
CA LYS A 20 -8.69 5.51 10.78
C LYS A 20 -7.38 4.81 11.15
N VAL A 21 -6.40 5.59 11.57
CA VAL A 21 -5.17 5.07 12.19
C VAL A 21 -5.42 4.93 13.70
N GLY A 22 -5.53 3.69 14.16
CA GLY A 22 -5.44 3.33 15.57
C GLY A 22 -3.98 3.09 15.99
N TYR A 23 -3.71 3.20 17.29
CA TYR A 23 -2.40 2.89 17.87
C TYR A 23 -2.54 2.06 19.13
N GLN A 24 -1.62 1.11 19.31
CA GLN A 24 -1.47 0.35 20.55
C GLN A 24 -0.28 0.91 21.32
N VAL A 25 -0.46 1.13 22.63
CA VAL A 25 0.61 1.65 23.50
C VAL A 25 1.65 0.56 23.76
N GLY A 26 2.93 0.93 23.66
CA GLY A 26 4.04 0.04 24.01
C GLY A 26 5.38 0.76 23.96
N PHE A 27 6.49 0.01 23.87
CA PHE A 27 7.82 0.63 23.92
C PHE A 27 8.23 1.27 22.60
N VAL A 28 8.15 0.52 21.51
CA VAL A 28 8.56 0.94 20.16
C VAL A 28 7.74 0.19 19.12
N THR A 29 7.50 0.82 17.97
CA THR A 29 6.67 0.22 16.92
C THR A 29 7.33 -1.05 16.40
N ARG A 30 6.56 -2.14 16.34
CA ARG A 30 6.98 -3.44 15.83
C ARG A 30 6.14 -3.93 14.66
N GLU A 31 4.96 -3.36 14.45
CA GLU A 31 4.06 -3.83 13.42
C GLU A 31 3.02 -2.79 12.99
N VAL A 32 2.52 -2.99 11.77
CA VAL A 32 1.29 -2.41 11.25
C VAL A 32 0.36 -3.57 10.91
N ASN A 33 -0.83 -3.55 11.49
CA ASN A 33 -1.89 -4.52 11.21
C ASN A 33 -3.16 -3.78 10.80
N GLY A 34 -4.12 -4.52 10.24
CA GLY A 34 -5.40 -3.93 9.87
C GLY A 34 -6.21 -4.80 8.93
N LEU A 35 -7.28 -4.23 8.41
CA LEU A 35 -8.22 -4.88 7.51
C LEU A 35 -8.21 -4.20 6.13
N ILE A 36 -8.12 -4.99 5.07
CA ILE A 36 -8.42 -4.53 3.70
C ILE A 36 -9.87 -4.89 3.38
N THR A 37 -10.65 -3.87 3.07
CA THR A 37 -12.01 -4.00 2.55
C THR A 37 -12.05 -3.49 1.12
N LEU A 38 -12.95 -4.05 0.31
CA LEU A 38 -13.10 -3.72 -1.09
C LEU A 38 -14.50 -3.11 -1.30
N ALA A 39 -14.57 -1.87 -1.77
CA ALA A 39 -15.82 -1.19 -2.02
C ALA A 39 -16.65 -1.92 -3.10
N ASP A 40 -17.93 -2.15 -2.84
CA ASP A 40 -18.84 -2.82 -3.79
C ASP A 40 -18.38 -4.21 -4.24
N ALA A 41 -17.73 -4.96 -3.34
CA ALA A 41 -17.25 -6.31 -3.64
C ALA A 41 -18.42 -7.26 -3.99
N SER A 42 -18.63 -7.49 -5.29
CA SER A 42 -19.40 -8.63 -5.78
C SER A 42 -18.58 -9.91 -5.65
N ALA A 43 -19.24 -11.05 -5.44
CA ALA A 43 -18.62 -12.35 -5.15
C ALA A 43 -17.36 -12.68 -5.99
N ASP A 44 -16.20 -12.44 -5.36
CA ASP A 44 -14.93 -13.18 -5.41
C ASP A 44 -14.55 -13.86 -6.74
N THR A 45 -14.36 -13.08 -7.79
CA THR A 45 -13.90 -13.61 -9.10
C THR A 45 -12.54 -13.06 -9.57
N GLY A 46 -11.85 -12.27 -8.74
CA GLY A 46 -10.56 -11.67 -9.09
C GLY A 46 -9.39 -12.20 -8.26
N PRO A 47 -8.15 -11.92 -8.70
CA PRO A 47 -6.94 -12.18 -7.92
C PRO A 47 -7.03 -11.59 -6.51
N ARG A 48 -6.58 -12.37 -5.51
CA ARG A 48 -6.63 -11.93 -4.11
C ARG A 48 -5.84 -10.63 -3.88
N PRO A 49 -6.31 -9.74 -3.00
CA PRO A 49 -5.57 -8.54 -2.64
C PRO A 49 -4.26 -8.89 -1.93
N PHE A 50 -3.30 -7.98 -1.96
CA PHE A 50 -2.04 -8.08 -1.23
C PHE A 50 -1.52 -6.70 -0.82
N VAL A 51 -0.54 -6.70 0.09
CA VAL A 51 0.16 -5.49 0.52
C VAL A 51 1.64 -5.64 0.19
N LEU A 52 2.18 -4.70 -0.59
CA LEU A 52 3.62 -4.52 -0.71
C LEU A 52 4.11 -3.62 0.40
N ALA A 53 5.20 -4.01 1.04
CA ALA A 53 5.84 -3.21 2.07
C ALA A 53 7.29 -2.90 1.64
N THR A 54 7.61 -1.63 1.54
CA THR A 54 9.00 -1.15 1.44
C THR A 54 9.47 -0.77 2.84
N LEU A 55 10.47 -1.49 3.33
CA LEU A 55 11.11 -1.30 4.61
C LEU A 55 12.36 -0.45 4.42
N HIS A 56 12.40 0.71 5.06
CA HIS A 56 13.55 1.61 5.06
C HIS A 56 14.40 1.30 6.29
N ALA A 57 15.64 0.88 6.09
CA ALA A 57 16.56 0.69 7.20
C ALA A 57 17.06 2.05 7.71
N ALA A 58 17.25 2.14 9.03
CA ALA A 58 17.88 3.26 9.71
C ALA A 58 19.38 3.39 9.35
N THR A 59 19.98 2.32 8.82
CA THR A 59 21.37 2.30 8.36
C THR A 59 21.48 2.83 6.92
N PHE A 60 22.49 3.68 6.71
CA PHE A 60 22.81 4.26 5.42
C PHE A 60 23.96 3.53 4.76
N LEU A 61 23.85 3.28 3.46
CA LEU A 61 24.97 2.89 2.61
C LEU A 61 25.66 4.16 2.11
N GLU A 62 26.94 4.31 2.39
CA GLU A 62 27.77 5.38 1.82
C GLU A 62 28.18 5.00 0.40
N GLN A 63 27.77 5.83 -0.56
CA GLN A 63 28.20 5.72 -1.95
C GLN A 63 29.58 6.36 -2.14
N SER A 64 30.24 5.97 -3.22
CA SER A 64 31.56 6.49 -3.62
C SER A 64 31.61 8.01 -3.80
N ASP A 65 30.46 8.66 -3.99
CA ASP A 65 30.30 10.12 -4.10
C ASP A 65 29.97 10.81 -2.75
N GLY A 66 30.00 10.08 -1.63
CA GLY A 66 29.71 10.58 -0.30
C GLY A 66 28.22 10.68 0.05
N LYS A 67 27.32 10.27 -0.85
CA LYS A 67 25.87 10.24 -0.56
C LYS A 67 25.50 9.04 0.30
N ARG A 68 24.54 9.26 1.18
CA ARG A 68 23.96 8.24 2.07
C ARG A 68 22.60 7.81 1.53
N LEU A 69 22.45 6.53 1.22
CA LEU A 69 21.17 5.96 0.80
C LEU A 69 20.66 4.99 1.86
N HIS A 70 19.37 5.07 2.19
CA HIS A 70 18.74 4.05 3.03
C HIS A 70 18.88 2.68 2.35
N GLN A 71 19.26 1.67 3.12
CA GLN A 71 19.12 0.31 2.66
C GLN A 71 17.63 -0.03 2.62
N LEU A 72 17.11 -0.29 1.42
CA LEU A 72 15.71 -0.66 1.22
C LEU A 72 15.58 -2.17 1.18
N ARG A 73 14.49 -2.68 1.76
CA ARG A 73 14.06 -4.07 1.61
C ARG A 73 12.58 -4.06 1.23
N ALA A 74 12.16 -5.07 0.48
CA ALA A 74 10.76 -5.25 0.17
C ALA A 74 10.23 -6.54 0.79
N SER A 75 8.99 -6.51 1.23
CA SER A 75 8.25 -7.70 1.63
C SER A 75 6.81 -7.64 1.10
N LEU A 76 6.15 -8.79 1.07
CA LEU A 76 4.79 -8.91 0.60
C LEU A 76 3.95 -9.59 1.69
N ALA A 77 2.93 -8.88 2.18
CA ALA A 77 1.94 -9.44 3.09
C ALA A 77 0.72 -9.90 2.30
N ARG A 78 0.32 -11.15 2.55
CA ARG A 78 -0.89 -11.75 2.00
C ARG A 78 -1.98 -11.71 3.06
N PRO A 79 -3.04 -10.92 2.85
CA PRO A 79 -4.16 -10.88 3.77
C PRO A 79 -4.77 -12.27 3.99
N GLU A 80 -5.17 -12.54 5.23
CA GLU A 80 -5.93 -13.73 5.61
C GLU A 80 -7.31 -13.72 4.94
N ARG A 81 -8.02 -14.86 5.02
CA ARG A 81 -9.44 -14.89 4.67
C ARG A 81 -10.18 -13.89 5.57
N GLY A 82 -10.85 -12.91 4.96
CA GLY A 82 -11.45 -11.78 5.67
C GLY A 82 -10.67 -10.48 5.56
N GLY A 83 -9.51 -10.44 4.89
CA GLY A 83 -8.80 -9.21 4.55
C GLY A 83 -7.82 -8.70 5.59
N ARG A 84 -7.61 -9.43 6.70
CA ARG A 84 -6.66 -9.04 7.75
C ARG A 84 -5.22 -9.18 7.27
N TYR A 85 -4.40 -8.15 7.45
CA TYR A 85 -2.99 -8.17 7.11
C TYR A 85 -2.10 -7.82 8.31
N LEU A 86 -0.82 -8.19 8.20
CA LEU A 86 0.22 -7.88 9.18
C LEU A 86 1.54 -7.61 8.44
N VAL A 87 2.16 -6.48 8.75
CA VAL A 87 3.52 -6.13 8.32
C VAL A 87 4.35 -5.83 9.56
N ARG A 88 5.54 -6.41 9.67
CA ARG A 88 6.44 -6.22 10.82
C ARG A 88 7.51 -5.19 10.50
N PHE A 89 7.88 -4.43 11.51
CA PHE A 89 9.07 -3.59 11.52
C PHE A 89 10.23 -4.46 12.01
N ASP A 90 11.13 -4.84 11.11
CA ASP A 90 12.40 -5.43 11.50
C ASP A 90 13.19 -4.42 12.36
N ASP A 91 14.04 -4.90 13.28
CA ASP A 91 14.71 -4.04 14.28
C ASP A 91 15.51 -2.88 13.67
N GLU A 92 16.04 -3.07 12.46
CA GLU A 92 16.81 -2.07 11.71
C GLU A 92 15.94 -1.08 10.92
N VAL A 93 14.62 -1.26 10.89
CA VAL A 93 13.68 -0.50 10.07
C VAL A 93 13.09 0.66 10.85
N ASP A 94 13.28 1.89 10.37
CA ASP A 94 12.72 3.11 10.95
C ASP A 94 11.43 3.56 10.25
N ARG A 95 11.21 3.16 9.00
CA ARG A 95 10.00 3.49 8.25
C ARG A 95 9.52 2.34 7.37
N VAL A 96 8.21 2.20 7.27
CA VAL A 96 7.54 1.26 6.38
C VAL A 96 6.56 2.01 5.48
N ASP A 97 6.72 1.86 4.17
CA ASP A 97 5.76 2.30 3.17
C ASP A 97 4.96 1.10 2.67
N LEU A 98 3.64 1.19 2.75
CA LEU A 98 2.69 0.17 2.31
C LEU A 98 2.01 0.59 1.01
N ILE A 99 1.84 -0.37 0.10
CA ILE A 99 0.99 -0.25 -1.08
C ILE A 99 -0.04 -1.38 -1.04
N PHE A 100 -1.31 -1.00 -0.96
CA PHE A 100 -2.44 -1.92 -0.94
C PHE A 100 -2.94 -2.11 -2.38
N VAL A 101 -2.97 -3.36 -2.83
CA VAL A 101 -3.26 -3.70 -4.23
C VAL A 101 -4.38 -4.74 -4.29
N ALA A 102 -5.38 -4.47 -5.13
CA ALA A 102 -6.44 -5.40 -5.49
C ALA A 102 -6.84 -5.20 -6.95
N ALA A 103 -7.15 -6.28 -7.66
CA ALA A 103 -7.54 -6.21 -9.06
C ALA A 103 -8.90 -5.50 -9.21
N GLY A 104 -8.96 -4.47 -10.06
CA GLY A 104 -10.17 -3.67 -10.27
C GLY A 104 -10.32 -2.48 -9.32
N TYR A 105 -9.32 -2.19 -8.49
CA TYR A 105 -9.38 -1.14 -7.46
C TYR A 105 -8.21 -0.18 -7.57
N ILE A 106 -8.42 1.07 -7.15
CA ILE A 106 -7.38 2.08 -7.06
C ILE A 106 -6.39 1.66 -5.95
N PRO A 107 -5.08 1.51 -6.25
CA PRO A 107 -4.10 1.21 -5.22
C PRO A 107 -4.03 2.34 -4.20
N ALA A 108 -3.93 1.97 -2.92
CA ALA A 108 -3.75 2.93 -1.85
C ALA A 108 -2.35 2.83 -1.24
N ARG A 109 -1.89 3.90 -0.61
CA ARG A 109 -0.57 3.98 0.01
C ARG A 109 -0.66 4.56 1.41
N ALA A 110 0.16 4.03 2.31
CA ALA A 110 0.31 4.58 3.65
C ALA A 110 1.76 4.44 4.10
N SER A 111 2.22 5.36 4.95
CA SER A 111 3.58 5.38 5.48
C SER A 111 3.53 5.43 6.99
N PHE A 112 4.39 4.63 7.64
CA PHE A 112 4.45 4.51 9.08
C PHE A 112 5.89 4.60 9.55
N ASP A 113 6.15 5.52 10.49
CA ASP A 113 7.45 5.65 11.13
C ASP A 113 7.48 4.90 12.47
N ARG A 114 8.63 4.30 12.77
CA ARG A 114 8.90 3.66 14.06
C ARG A 114 8.85 4.73 15.14
N THR A 115 7.92 4.57 16.08
CA THR A 115 7.59 5.57 17.09
C THR A 115 7.74 4.97 18.48
N LEU A 116 8.39 5.71 19.37
CA LEU A 116 8.47 5.35 20.79
C LEU A 116 7.12 5.58 21.46
N GLY A 117 6.71 4.69 22.36
CA GLY A 117 5.39 4.78 23.01
C GLY A 117 4.27 4.06 22.24
N VAL A 118 4.52 3.64 21.00
CA VAL A 118 3.55 2.93 20.14
C VAL A 118 4.09 1.54 19.85
N SER A 119 3.41 0.44 20.21
CA SER A 119 3.84 -0.91 19.83
C SER A 119 3.39 -1.30 18.41
N ALA A 120 2.22 -0.84 18.00
CA ALA A 120 1.62 -1.20 16.74
C ALA A 120 0.71 -0.10 16.20
N TYR A 121 0.68 0.04 14.88
CA TYR A 121 -0.36 0.77 14.17
C TYR A 121 -1.48 -0.19 13.76
N SER A 122 -2.73 0.23 13.92
CA SER A 122 -3.90 -0.43 13.37
C SER A 122 -4.47 0.44 12.26
N PHE A 123 -4.44 -0.04 11.03
CA PHE A 123 -4.82 0.74 9.86
C PHE A 123 -5.77 -0.07 8.98
N ASP A 124 -7.06 0.24 9.11
CA ASP A 124 -8.08 -0.32 8.24
C ASP A 124 -8.21 0.53 6.98
N ILE A 125 -8.32 -0.13 5.84
CA ILE A 125 -8.43 0.53 4.56
C ILE A 125 -9.54 -0.08 3.70
N GLU A 126 -10.27 0.81 3.02
CA GLU A 126 -11.25 0.46 2.00
C GLU A 126 -10.71 0.88 0.63
N LEU A 127 -10.47 -0.10 -0.25
CA LEU A 127 -10.05 0.18 -1.61
C LEU A 127 -11.27 0.52 -2.47
N LYS A 128 -11.16 1.63 -3.20
CA LYS A 128 -12.21 2.12 -4.10
C LYS A 128 -12.09 1.45 -5.45
N LYS A 129 -13.23 1.06 -6.02
CA LYS A 129 -13.28 0.48 -7.36
C LYS A 129 -12.75 1.48 -8.39
N ASP A 130 -11.93 1.01 -9.32
CA ASP A 130 -11.39 1.82 -10.41
C ASP A 130 -12.21 1.58 -11.70
N PRO A 131 -13.04 2.55 -12.14
CA PRO A 131 -13.79 2.41 -13.39
C PRO A 131 -12.89 2.38 -14.63
N GLN A 132 -11.63 2.80 -14.51
CA GLN A 132 -10.62 2.77 -15.57
C GLN A 132 -9.46 1.83 -15.24
N TRP A 133 -9.74 0.76 -14.46
CA TRP A 133 -8.76 -0.21 -13.97
C TRP A 133 -7.75 -0.66 -15.02
N HIS A 134 -8.19 -1.03 -16.21
CA HIS A 134 -7.31 -1.43 -17.31
C HIS A 134 -6.22 -0.38 -17.60
N LYS A 135 -6.61 0.91 -17.68
CA LYS A 135 -5.65 2.00 -17.93
C LYS A 135 -4.73 2.22 -16.73
N GLY A 136 -5.28 2.25 -15.52
CA GLY A 136 -4.51 2.41 -14.28
C GLY A 136 -3.47 1.30 -14.10
N TYR A 137 -3.84 0.06 -14.46
CA TYR A 137 -2.97 -1.09 -14.43
C TYR A 137 -1.77 -0.92 -15.37
N TYR A 138 -2.01 -0.74 -16.68
CA TYR A 138 -0.93 -0.70 -17.67
C TYR A 138 -0.06 0.56 -17.62
N ILE A 139 -0.62 1.71 -17.25
CA ILE A 139 0.13 2.98 -17.22
C ILE A 139 0.99 3.08 -15.96
N GLY A 140 0.52 2.56 -14.83
CA GLY A 140 1.16 2.78 -13.53
C GLY A 140 1.49 1.50 -12.78
N LEU A 141 0.45 0.74 -12.41
CA LEU A 141 0.62 -0.34 -11.45
C LEU A 141 1.56 -1.43 -11.95
N LYS A 142 1.44 -1.87 -13.21
CA LYS A 142 2.31 -2.91 -13.78
C LYS A 142 3.79 -2.57 -13.67
N ALA A 143 4.17 -1.33 -13.96
CA ALA A 143 5.56 -0.87 -13.82
C ALA A 143 6.01 -0.91 -12.35
N ILE A 144 5.18 -0.39 -11.43
CA ILE A 144 5.47 -0.43 -10.00
C ILE A 144 5.68 -1.87 -9.52
N LEU A 145 4.81 -2.81 -9.91
CA LEU A 145 4.92 -4.21 -9.50
C LEU A 145 6.15 -4.89 -10.11
N ALA A 146 6.48 -4.58 -11.36
CA ALA A 146 7.66 -5.13 -12.03
C ALA A 146 8.96 -4.75 -11.31
N ASP A 147 9.06 -3.52 -10.78
CA ASP A 147 10.23 -3.08 -10.02
C ASP A 147 10.53 -4.00 -8.81
N TYR A 148 9.51 -4.55 -8.16
CA TYR A 148 9.68 -5.48 -7.03
C TYR A 148 10.20 -6.87 -7.44
N ILE A 149 10.30 -7.14 -8.74
CA ILE A 149 10.91 -8.35 -9.30
C ILE A 149 12.30 -8.03 -9.86
N THR A 150 12.40 -6.95 -10.63
CA THR A 150 13.61 -6.64 -11.43
C THR A 150 14.62 -5.81 -10.66
N GLU A 151 14.18 -4.79 -9.92
CA GLU A 151 15.06 -3.78 -9.33
C GLU A 151 15.78 -4.33 -8.09
N PRO A 152 17.13 -4.38 -8.07
CA PRO A 152 17.87 -4.99 -6.96
C PRO A 152 17.53 -4.44 -5.57
N ARG A 153 17.20 -3.15 -5.48
CA ARG A 153 16.86 -2.46 -4.22
C ARG A 153 15.45 -2.75 -3.70
N TYR A 154 14.53 -3.20 -4.56
CA TYR A 154 13.14 -3.53 -4.21
C TYR A 154 12.83 -5.02 -4.38
N ARG A 155 13.84 -5.81 -4.76
CA ARG A 155 13.65 -7.20 -5.14
C ARG A 155 13.09 -8.01 -3.97
N LEU A 156 11.89 -8.56 -4.18
CA LEU A 156 11.22 -9.43 -3.23
C LEU A 156 11.97 -10.77 -3.05
N ALA A 157 11.63 -11.52 -2.01
CA ALA A 157 12.08 -12.90 -1.89
C ALA A 157 11.55 -13.74 -3.09
N PRO A 158 12.28 -14.77 -3.57
CA PRO A 158 11.89 -15.52 -4.76
C PRO A 158 10.45 -16.06 -4.75
N LYS A 159 9.98 -16.53 -3.58
CA LYS A 159 8.59 -17.00 -3.40
C LYS A 159 7.54 -15.89 -3.64
N ASP A 160 7.87 -14.66 -3.26
CA ASP A 160 6.96 -13.52 -3.33
C ASP A 160 7.05 -12.86 -4.72
N GLN A 161 8.22 -12.92 -5.38
CA GLN A 161 8.34 -12.61 -6.81
C GLN A 161 7.47 -13.53 -7.67
N LEU A 162 7.50 -14.84 -7.40
CA LEU A 162 6.67 -15.82 -8.12
C LEU A 162 5.17 -15.53 -7.92
N PHE A 163 4.75 -15.28 -6.67
CA PHE A 163 3.37 -14.89 -6.39
C PHE A 163 2.99 -13.62 -7.15
N LEU A 164 3.84 -12.60 -7.14
CA LEU A 164 3.55 -11.33 -7.81
C LEU A 164 3.45 -11.49 -9.33
N GLY A 165 4.33 -12.30 -9.93
CA GLY A 165 4.28 -12.65 -11.35
C GLY A 165 2.97 -13.34 -11.72
N GLN A 166 2.60 -14.39 -10.98
CA GLN A 166 1.34 -15.11 -11.20
C GLN A 166 0.10 -14.22 -11.03
N TRP A 167 0.15 -13.30 -10.06
CA TRP A 167 -0.93 -12.35 -9.86
C TRP A 167 -1.09 -11.40 -11.06
N MET A 168 0.02 -10.87 -11.59
CA MET A 168 0.00 -10.02 -12.79
C MET A 168 -0.47 -10.79 -14.03
N ASP A 169 -0.01 -12.02 -14.22
CA ASP A 169 -0.43 -12.87 -15.34
C ASP A 169 -1.96 -13.13 -15.32
N GLN A 170 -2.52 -13.38 -14.13
CA GLN A 170 -3.96 -13.55 -13.97
C GLN A 170 -4.72 -12.25 -14.28
N VAL A 171 -4.27 -11.10 -13.76
CA VAL A 171 -4.89 -9.80 -14.07
C VAL A 171 -4.89 -9.54 -15.58
N GLU A 172 -3.79 -9.82 -16.26
CA GLU A 172 -3.68 -9.61 -17.72
C GLU A 172 -4.58 -10.55 -18.50
N THR A 173 -4.70 -11.81 -18.06
CA THR A 173 -5.65 -12.76 -18.63
C THR A 173 -7.09 -12.25 -18.50
N ASP A 174 -7.48 -11.79 -17.31
CA ASP A 174 -8.82 -11.28 -17.04
C ASP A 174 -9.12 -10.00 -17.86
N LEU A 175 -8.15 -9.09 -17.97
CA LEU A 175 -8.28 -7.87 -18.76
C LEU A 175 -8.42 -8.15 -20.26
N ASN A 176 -7.68 -9.13 -20.78
CA ASN A 176 -7.76 -9.52 -22.20
C ASN A 176 -9.11 -10.16 -22.55
N HIS A 177 -9.74 -10.87 -21.60
CA HIS A 177 -11.08 -11.44 -21.79
C HIS A 177 -12.21 -10.41 -21.69
N GLN A 178 -12.02 -9.30 -20.97
CA GLN A 178 -13.01 -8.21 -20.86
C GLN A 178 -13.02 -7.26 -22.06
N GLY A 179 -11.98 -7.29 -22.91
CA GLY A 179 -11.88 -6.49 -24.13
C GLY A 179 -12.42 -7.17 -25.40
N GLN A 180 -12.96 -8.39 -25.29
CA GLN A 180 -13.65 -9.14 -26.36
C GLN A 180 -15.16 -9.07 -26.17
#